data_AF-A0A522NLP3-F1
#
_entry.id   AF-A0A522NLP3-F1
#
_cell.length_a   1.000
_cell.length_b   1.000
_cell.length_c   1.000
_cell.angle_alpha   90.00
_cell.angle_beta   90.00
_cell.angle_gamma   90.00
#
_symmetry.space_group_name_H-M   'P 1'
#
loop_
_entity.id
_entity.type
_entity.pdbx_description
1 polymer ?
#
loop_
_entity_poly.entity_id
_entity_poly.type
_entity_poly.pdbx_seq_one_letter_code
_entity_poly.pdbx_strand_id
1 'polypeptide(L)'
;MEERRTEQDPEAPRGRPGRRSAKERTEAVLALIAGKKSVDTLARQFGVNPTTIEGWRTAALEGIDIAMRRGSEPSHRERALERENASLKEALTDTSIQLALIKQAIKNRENQRPTLPSRSSR
;
A
#
# COMPACT_ATOMS: atom_id res chain seq x y z
N MET A 1 -23.62 46.26 -25.93
CA MET A 1 -22.21 46.04 -25.50
C MET A 1 -22.26 44.91 -24.51
N GLU A 2 -22.04 43.69 -24.98
CA GLU A 2 -22.21 42.46 -24.19
C GLU A 2 -20.80 41.89 -23.97
N GLU A 3 -20.29 42.06 -22.75
CA GLU A 3 -19.00 41.51 -22.35
C GLU A 3 -19.17 40.01 -22.06
N ARG A 4 -18.72 39.16 -22.99
CA ARG A 4 -18.44 37.75 -22.68
C ARG A 4 -16.94 37.55 -22.65
N ARG A 5 -16.35 37.79 -21.48
CA ARG A 5 -14.99 37.32 -21.17
C ARG A 5 -15.05 35.80 -21.05
N THR A 6 -14.56 35.12 -22.08
CA THR A 6 -14.22 33.70 -21.99
C THR A 6 -12.99 33.58 -21.10
N GLU A 7 -13.20 33.29 -19.82
CA GLU A 7 -12.12 32.88 -18.92
C GLU A 7 -11.63 31.50 -19.35
N GLN A 8 -10.36 31.46 -19.74
CA GLN A 8 -9.64 30.28 -20.16
C GLN A 8 -9.34 29.43 -18.91
N ASP A 9 -9.83 28.19 -18.90
CA ASP A 9 -9.51 27.21 -17.86
C ASP A 9 -8.01 26.85 -17.93
N PRO A 10 -7.27 26.86 -16.81
CA PRO A 10 -5.84 26.58 -16.80
C PRO A 10 -5.58 25.11 -17.15
N GLU A 11 -4.72 24.92 -18.15
CA GLU A 11 -4.29 23.63 -18.69
C GLU A 11 -3.73 22.71 -17.59
N ALA A 12 -4.53 21.73 -17.18
CA ALA A 12 -4.11 20.71 -16.23
C ALA A 12 -2.92 19.91 -16.80
N PRO A 13 -1.86 19.69 -16.02
CA PRO A 13 -0.67 18.99 -16.50
C PRO A 13 -1.03 17.57 -16.95
N ARG A 14 -0.86 17.33 -18.26
CA ARG A 14 -1.10 16.05 -18.93
C ARG A 14 -0.06 15.02 -18.51
N GLY A 15 -0.19 14.52 -17.29
CA GLY A 15 0.61 13.40 -16.78
C GLY A 15 0.28 12.11 -17.54
N ARG A 16 1.34 11.37 -17.88
CA ARG A 16 1.33 10.09 -18.62
C ARG A 16 0.18 9.15 -18.16
N PRO A 17 -0.66 8.63 -19.08
CA PRO A 17 -1.69 7.64 -18.74
C PRO A 17 -0.99 6.37 -18.25
N GLY A 18 -1.13 6.04 -16.96
CA GLY A 18 -0.56 4.82 -16.39
C GLY A 18 0.03 4.96 -14.99
N ARG A 19 0.17 6.18 -14.45
CA ARG A 19 0.73 6.38 -13.09
C ARG A 19 -0.14 7.23 -12.18
N ARG A 20 -1.46 7.17 -12.34
CA ARG A 20 -2.38 7.79 -11.36
C ARG A 20 -2.75 6.77 -10.30
N SER A 21 -2.59 7.17 -9.05
CA SER A 21 -2.75 6.28 -7.91
C SER A 21 -4.19 5.79 -7.78
N ALA A 22 -4.40 4.61 -7.19
CA ALA A 22 -5.75 4.13 -6.88
C ALA A 22 -6.53 5.17 -6.05
N LYS A 23 -5.83 5.93 -5.20
CA LYS A 23 -6.37 7.00 -4.37
C LYS A 23 -7.00 8.14 -5.18
N GLU A 24 -6.33 8.64 -6.21
CA GLU A 24 -6.88 9.70 -7.08
C GLU A 24 -8.15 9.25 -7.81
N ARG A 25 -8.19 7.98 -8.24
CA ARG A 25 -9.39 7.40 -8.86
C ARG A 25 -10.54 7.31 -7.87
N THR A 26 -10.27 6.90 -6.63
CA THR A 26 -11.31 6.87 -5.58
C THR A 26 -11.86 8.26 -5.27
N GLU A 27 -11.00 9.28 -5.16
CA GLU A 27 -11.44 10.67 -4.93
C GLU A 27 -12.30 11.19 -6.07
N ALA A 28 -11.95 10.86 -7.33
CA ALA A 28 -12.75 11.22 -8.50
C ALA A 28 -14.14 10.57 -8.48
N VAL A 29 -14.21 9.27 -8.16
CA VAL A 29 -15.50 8.55 -8.05
C VAL A 29 -16.35 9.10 -6.91
N LEU A 30 -15.76 9.43 -5.76
CA LEU A 30 -16.48 10.06 -4.66
C LEU A 30 -17.02 11.44 -5.04
N ALA A 31 -16.23 12.26 -5.75
CA ALA A 31 -16.68 13.56 -6.24
C ALA A 31 -17.83 13.43 -7.27
N LEU A 32 -17.81 12.38 -8.10
CA LEU A 32 -18.87 12.05 -9.03
C LEU A 32 -20.15 11.63 -8.31
N ILE A 33 -20.06 10.69 -7.37
CA ILE A 33 -21.21 10.21 -6.59
C ILE A 33 -21.83 11.35 -5.76
N ALA A 34 -21.00 12.23 -5.20
CA ALA A 34 -21.45 13.42 -4.47
C ALA A 34 -22.04 14.52 -5.38
N GLY A 35 -22.04 14.35 -6.70
CA GLY A 35 -22.54 15.34 -7.66
C GLY A 35 -21.67 16.61 -7.79
N LYS A 36 -20.46 16.61 -7.22
CA LYS A 36 -19.55 17.77 -7.23
C LYS A 36 -18.88 17.97 -8.59
N LYS A 37 -18.72 16.90 -9.38
CA LYS A 37 -18.11 16.91 -10.71
C LYS A 37 -18.89 15.98 -11.64
N SER A 38 -19.07 16.39 -12.89
CA SER A 38 -19.67 15.55 -13.93
C SER A 38 -18.66 14.56 -14.52
N VAL A 39 -19.18 13.55 -15.22
CA VAL A 39 -18.37 12.55 -15.93
C VAL A 39 -17.45 13.23 -16.95
N ASP A 40 -17.97 14.19 -17.74
CA ASP A 40 -17.19 14.90 -18.76
C ASP A 40 -16.07 15.78 -18.18
N THR A 41 -16.31 16.38 -17.01
CA THR A 41 -15.30 17.19 -16.32
C THR A 41 -14.18 16.29 -15.79
N LEU A 42 -14.52 15.14 -15.22
CA LEU A 42 -13.53 14.15 -14.77
C LEU A 42 -12.80 13.51 -15.95
N ALA A 43 -13.48 13.14 -17.02
CA ALA A 43 -12.88 12.58 -18.22
C ALA A 43 -11.80 13.50 -18.80
N ARG A 44 -12.08 14.82 -18.87
CA ARG A 44 -11.11 15.84 -19.30
C ARG A 44 -9.96 16.01 -18.30
N GLN A 45 -10.25 16.16 -17.01
CA GLN A 45 -9.24 16.30 -15.96
C GLN A 45 -8.28 15.09 -15.94
N PHE A 46 -8.82 13.90 -16.16
CA PHE A 46 -8.07 12.66 -16.16
C PHE A 46 -7.58 12.26 -17.57
N GLY A 47 -7.92 12.97 -18.65
CA GLY A 47 -7.54 12.59 -20.01
C GLY A 47 -7.94 11.16 -20.38
N VAL A 48 -9.09 10.68 -19.88
CA VAL A 48 -9.63 9.35 -20.16
C VAL A 48 -11.00 9.47 -20.84
N ASN A 49 -11.47 8.38 -21.45
CA ASN A 49 -12.81 8.35 -22.01
C ASN A 49 -13.87 8.43 -20.88
N PRO A 50 -14.99 9.16 -21.07
CA PRO A 50 -16.14 9.10 -20.16
C PRO A 50 -16.54 7.68 -19.72
N THR A 51 -16.49 6.71 -20.64
CA THR A 51 -16.80 5.30 -20.32
C THR A 51 -15.84 4.69 -19.29
N THR A 52 -14.59 5.15 -19.24
CA THR A 52 -13.62 4.72 -18.21
C THR A 52 -14.04 5.22 -16.82
N ILE A 53 -14.54 6.46 -16.74
CA ILE A 53 -15.03 7.05 -15.49
C ILE A 53 -16.29 6.32 -15.00
N GLU A 54 -17.21 6.01 -15.91
CA GLU A 54 -18.38 5.20 -15.60
C GLU A 54 -18.00 3.79 -15.13
N GLY A 55 -17.02 3.16 -15.78
CA GLY A 55 -16.46 1.88 -15.34
C GLY A 55 -15.91 1.94 -13.92
N TRP A 56 -15.23 3.04 -13.54
CA TRP A 56 -14.76 3.23 -12.15
C TRP A 56 -15.92 3.38 -11.17
N ARG A 57 -17.01 4.07 -11.56
CA ARG A 57 -18.22 4.19 -10.74
C ARG A 57 -18.87 2.82 -10.52
N THR A 58 -19.04 2.03 -11.57
CA THR A 58 -19.64 0.69 -11.48
C THR A 58 -18.83 -0.21 -10.57
N ALA A 59 -17.51 -0.29 -10.76
CA ALA A 59 -16.63 -1.09 -9.92
C ALA A 59 -16.65 -0.63 -8.45
N ALA A 60 -16.75 0.67 -8.18
CA ALA A 60 -16.87 1.19 -6.83
C ALA A 60 -18.20 0.80 -6.17
N LEU A 61 -19.32 0.88 -6.89
CA LEU A 61 -20.63 0.49 -6.38
C LEU A 61 -20.71 -1.01 -6.10
N GLU A 62 -20.15 -1.85 -6.97
CA GLU A 62 -20.02 -3.29 -6.73
C GLU A 62 -19.17 -3.58 -5.49
N GLY A 63 -18.03 -2.89 -5.35
CA GLY A 63 -17.18 -3.01 -4.17
C GLY A 63 -17.90 -2.63 -2.87
N ILE A 64 -18.71 -1.56 -2.90
CA ILE A 64 -19.55 -1.14 -1.77
C ILE A 64 -20.60 -2.21 -1.45
N ASP A 65 -21.31 -2.74 -2.45
CA ASP A 65 -22.32 -3.80 -2.23
C ASP A 65 -21.70 -5.05 -1.60
N ILE A 66 -20.55 -5.50 -2.12
CA ILE A 66 -19.81 -6.64 -1.56
C ILE A 66 -19.38 -6.36 -0.11
N ALA A 67 -18.86 -5.17 0.18
CA ALA A 67 -18.45 -4.79 1.53
C ALA A 67 -19.65 -4.75 2.50
N MET A 68 -20.77 -4.17 2.07
CA MET A 68 -22.00 -4.10 2.87
C MET A 68 -22.59 -5.49 3.14
N ARG A 69 -22.50 -6.42 2.19
CA ARG A 69 -22.94 -7.81 2.36
C ARG A 69 -22.02 -8.62 3.27
N ARG A 70 -20.71 -8.38 3.23
CA ARG A 70 -19.74 -9.07 4.11
C ARG A 70 -19.83 -8.61 5.56
N GLY A 71 -20.36 -7.41 5.83
CA GLY A 71 -20.34 -6.82 7.16
C GLY A 71 -18.93 -6.42 7.61
N SER A 72 -18.77 -6.07 8.89
CA SER A 72 -17.45 -5.69 9.44
C SER A 72 -16.60 -6.90 9.88
N GLU A 73 -17.04 -8.12 9.60
CA GLU A 73 -16.34 -9.33 10.05
C GLU A 73 -15.21 -9.70 9.09
N PRO A 74 -14.00 -10.01 9.62
CA PRO A 74 -12.93 -10.52 8.80
C PRO A 74 -13.34 -11.81 8.08
N SER A 75 -13.07 -11.85 6.77
CA SER A 75 -13.29 -13.03 5.94
C SER A 75 -12.60 -14.24 6.56
N HIS A 76 -13.14 -15.45 6.32
CA HIS A 76 -12.48 -16.69 6.77
C HIS A 76 -11.01 -16.75 6.34
N ARG A 77 -10.70 -16.26 5.13
CA ARG A 77 -9.33 -16.14 4.62
C ARG A 77 -8.50 -15.14 5.42
N GLU A 78 -9.06 -14.00 5.79
CA GLU A 78 -8.35 -12.98 6.58
C GLU A 78 -8.03 -13.52 7.98
N ARG A 79 -8.98 -14.18 8.64
CA ARG A 79 -8.74 -14.85 9.94
C ARG A 79 -7.69 -15.94 9.85
N ALA A 80 -7.69 -16.73 8.76
CA ALA A 80 -6.66 -17.75 8.53
C ALA A 80 -5.27 -17.10 8.37
N LEU A 81 -5.17 -16.03 7.58
CA LEU A 81 -3.93 -15.28 7.38
C LEU A 81 -3.45 -14.59 8.66
N GLU A 82 -4.35 -14.11 9.52
CA GLU A 82 -3.99 -13.53 10.82
C GLU A 82 -3.39 -14.58 11.76
N ARG A 83 -3.99 -15.78 11.82
CA ARG A 83 -3.44 -16.90 12.60
C ARG A 83 -2.08 -17.34 12.09
N GLU A 84 -1.93 -17.47 10.78
CA GLU A 84 -0.66 -17.83 10.15
C GLU A 84 0.41 -16.78 10.44
N ASN A 85 0.07 -15.48 10.31
CA ASN A 85 0.99 -14.40 10.66
C ASN A 85 1.41 -14.42 12.14
N ALA A 86 0.49 -14.73 13.05
CA ALA A 86 0.81 -14.84 14.47
C ALA A 86 1.82 -15.98 14.71
N SER A 87 1.57 -17.16 14.13
CA SER A 87 2.46 -18.31 14.24
C SER A 87 3.84 -18.04 13.61
N LEU A 88 3.89 -17.40 12.45
CA LEU A 88 5.15 -17.03 11.80
C LEU A 88 5.95 -16.01 12.62
N LYS A 89 5.28 -15.04 13.25
CA LYS A 89 5.95 -14.07 14.13
C LYS A 89 6.57 -14.75 15.35
N GLU A 90 5.85 -15.67 15.97
CA GLU A 90 6.35 -16.44 17.12
C GLU A 90 7.57 -17.29 16.75
N ALA A 91 7.48 -18.06 15.66
CA ALA A 91 8.62 -18.84 15.18
C ALA A 91 9.83 -17.96 14.79
N LEU A 92 9.58 -16.78 14.23
CA LEU A 92 10.63 -15.81 13.92
C LEU A 92 11.29 -15.24 15.19
N THR A 93 10.51 -14.96 16.23
CA THR A 93 11.07 -14.49 17.51
C THR A 93 11.94 -15.56 18.16
N ASP A 94 11.48 -16.81 18.19
CA ASP A 94 12.22 -17.92 18.79
C ASP A 94 13.55 -18.16 18.07
N THR A 95 13.52 -18.22 16.74
CA THR A 95 14.74 -18.40 15.93
C THR A 95 15.70 -17.23 16.07
N SER A 96 15.19 -16.00 16.18
CA SER A 96 16.01 -14.80 16.41
C SER A 96 16.71 -14.84 17.78
N ILE A 97 16.00 -15.28 18.82
CA ILE A 97 16.56 -15.46 20.16
C ILE A 97 17.64 -16.55 20.15
N GLN A 98 17.36 -17.72 19.56
CA GLN A 98 18.33 -18.81 19.45
C GLN A 98 19.60 -18.36 18.73
N LEU A 99 19.45 -17.65 17.61
CA LEU A 99 20.58 -17.13 16.84
C LEU A 99 21.40 -16.11 17.63
N ALA A 100 20.76 -15.23 18.40
CA ALA A 100 21.45 -14.28 19.27
C ALA A 100 22.25 -15.00 20.37
N LEU A 101 21.67 -16.02 21.01
CA LEU A 101 22.33 -16.82 22.04
C LEU A 101 23.53 -17.59 21.48
N ILE A 102 23.39 -18.21 20.31
CA ILE A 102 24.49 -18.94 19.64
C ILE A 102 25.63 -17.98 19.31
N LYS A 103 25.33 -16.80 18.73
CA LYS A 103 26.35 -15.78 18.44
C LYS A 103 27.07 -15.34 19.71
N GLN A 104 26.34 -15.13 20.80
CA GLN A 104 26.93 -14.76 22.08
C GLN A 104 27.82 -15.88 22.65
N ALA A 105 27.40 -17.13 22.55
CA ALA A 105 28.19 -18.28 23.00
C ALA A 105 29.50 -18.43 22.20
N ILE A 106 29.45 -18.25 20.88
CA ILE A 106 30.65 -18.24 20.02
C ILE A 106 31.61 -17.14 20.45
N LYS A 107 31.12 -15.91 20.63
CA LYS A 107 31.94 -14.77 21.07
C LYS A 107 32.60 -15.02 22.42
N ASN A 108 31.83 -15.55 23.39
CA ASN A 108 32.36 -15.90 24.71
C ASN A 108 33.47 -16.95 24.60
N ARG A 109 33.28 -17.98 23.75
CA ARG A 109 34.29 -19.02 23.53
C ARG A 109 35.54 -18.48 22.85
N GLU A 110 35.41 -17.55 21.91
CA GLU A 110 36.56 -16.87 21.28
C GLU A 110 37.37 -16.06 22.29
N ASN A 111 36.69 -15.32 23.17
CA ASN A 111 37.35 -14.53 24.23
C ASN A 111 38.04 -15.41 25.29
N GLN A 112 37.55 -16.64 25.52
CA GLN A 112 38.12 -17.59 26.47
C GLN A 112 39.23 -18.47 25.87
N ARG A 113 39.58 -18.30 24.59
CA ARG A 113 40.70 -19.06 24.00
C ARG A 113 41.99 -18.67 24.74
N PRO A 114 42.75 -19.64 25.29
CA PRO A 114 44.05 -19.35 25.87
C PRO A 114 44.91 -18.63 24.84
N THR A 115 45.45 -17.46 25.19
CA THR A 115 46.43 -16.77 24.34
C THR A 115 47.61 -17.71 24.13
N LEU A 116 48.03 -17.90 22.87
CA LEU A 116 49.20 -18.69 22.54
C LEU A 116 50.38 -18.26 23.43
N PRO A 117 51.10 -19.19 24.08
CA PRO A 117 52.24 -18.84 24.90
C PRO A 117 53.24 -18.07 24.04
N SER A 118 53.69 -16.92 24.56
CA SER A 118 54.65 -16.05 23.87
C SER A 118 55.84 -16.89 23.41
N ARG A 119 56.12 -16.90 22.10
CA ARG A 119 57.29 -17.60 21.56
C ARG A 119 58.53 -17.02 22.23
N SER A 120 59.19 -17.83 23.04
CA SER A 120 60.49 -17.52 23.66
C SER A 120 61.49 -17.20 22.54
N SER A 121 61.86 -15.93 22.41
CA SER A 121 63.01 -15.49 21.61
C SER A 121 64.28 -16.02 22.27
N ARG A 122 64.89 -17.04 21.68
CA ARG A 122 66.29 -17.42 21.92
C ARG A 122 67.08 -17.26 20.64
#